data_AF-A0A8T5PN63-F1
#
_entry.id   AF-A0A8T5PN63-F1
#
_cell.length_a   1.000
_cell.length_b   1.000
_cell.length_c   1.000
_cell.angle_alpha   90.00
_cell.angle_beta   90.00
_cell.angle_gamma   90.00
#
_symmetry.space_group_name_H-M   'P 1'
#
loop_
_entity.id
_entity.type
_entity.pdbx_description
1 polymer ?
#
loop_
_entity_poly.entity_id
_entity_poly.type
_entity_poly.pdbx_seq_one_letter_code
_entity_poly.pdbx_strand_id
1 'polypeptide(L)' 'MKSFVITKKIAKHGKQAIVVIPRLLESELKPGTVVKMTLDVVKEVGEDE' A
#
# COMPACT_ATOMS: atom_id res chain seq x y z
N MET A 1 -15.58 -7.73 -10.53
CA MET A 1 -14.56 -6.81 -10.01
C MET A 1 -13.90 -7.49 -8.82
N LYS A 2 -12.57 -7.67 -8.80
CA LYS A 2 -11.87 -8.24 -7.65
C LYS A 2 -11.48 -7.12 -6.70
N SER A 3 -11.79 -7.26 -5.41
CA SER A 3 -11.41 -6.31 -4.38
C SER A 3 -10.42 -6.95 -3.42
N PHE A 4 -9.35 -6.23 -3.08
CA PHE A 4 -8.37 -6.67 -2.10
C PHE A 4 -8.30 -5.63 -0.98
N VAL A 5 -8.40 -6.08 0.27
CA VAL A 5 -8.17 -5.23 1.44
C VAL A 5 -6.83 -5.63 2.04
N ILE A 6 -5.91 -4.68 2.13
CA ILE A 6 -4.54 -4.92 2.57
C ILE A 6 -4.23 -3.93 3.68
N THR A 7 -3.92 -4.43 4.87
CA THR A 7 -3.34 -3.61 5.94
C THR A 7 -1.82 -3.68 5.83
N LYS A 8 -1.17 -2.57 5.49
CA LYS A 8 0.28 -2.47 5.41
C LYS A 8 0.76 -1.16 5.99
N LYS A 9 1.94 -1.21 6.60
CA LYS A 9 2.67 0.00 6.99
C LYS A 9 3.22 0.66 5.72
N ILE A 10 3.10 1.99 5.65
CA ILE A 10 3.72 2.79 4.60
C ILE A 10 5.25 2.66 4.71
N ALA A 11 5.90 2.30 3.61
CA ALA A 11 7.35 2.20 3.53
C ALA A 11 7.96 3.50 2.98
N LYS A 12 9.26 3.68 3.17
CA LYS A 12 10.02 4.81 2.62
C LYS A 12 11.00 4.31 1.57
N HIS A 13 10.98 4.93 0.40
CA HIS A 13 11.95 4.69 -0.66
C HIS A 13 12.54 6.03 -1.11
N GLY A 14 13.78 6.29 -0.68
CA GLY A 14 14.41 7.61 -0.84
C GLY A 14 13.61 8.71 -0.14
N LYS A 15 13.19 9.72 -0.91
CA LYS A 15 12.35 10.84 -0.43
C LYS A 15 10.84 10.55 -0.53
N GLN A 16 10.44 9.40 -1.08
CA GLN A 16 9.04 9.07 -1.33
C GLN A 16 8.51 8.08 -0.29
N ALA A 17 7.27 8.29 0.12
CA ALA A 17 6.48 7.28 0.81
C ALA A 17 5.84 6.35 -0.23
N ILE A 18 5.93 5.05 -0.03
CA ILE A 18 5.41 4.04 -0.97
C ILE A 18 4.58 2.98 -0.25
N VAL A 19 3.57 2.46 -0.93
CA VAL A 19 2.85 1.25 -0.53
C VAL A 19 3.45 0.07 -1.29
N VAL A 20 4.07 -0.85 -0.58
CA VAL A 20 4.69 -2.04 -1.20
C VAL A 20 3.63 -3.08 -1.46
N ILE A 21 3.45 -3.45 -2.73
CA ILE A 21 2.51 -4.48 -3.16
C ILE A 21 3.08 -5.88 -2.84
N PRO A 22 2.34 -6.75 -2.12
CA PRO A 22 2.76 -8.13 -1.89
C PRO A 22 2.91 -8.92 -3.19
N ARG A 23 3.95 -9.77 -3.28
CA ARG A 23 4.21 -10.63 -4.47
C ARG A 23 3.02 -11.47 -4.91
N LEU A 24 2.18 -11.91 -3.96
CA LEU A 24 0.98 -12.70 -4.26
C LEU A 24 -0.05 -11.95 -5.14
N LEU A 25 0.03 -10.63 -5.22
CA LEU A 25 -0.84 -9.79 -6.05
C LEU A 25 -0.15 -9.30 -7.33
N GLU A 26 1.11 -9.66 -7.57
CA GLU A 26 1.90 -9.18 -8.71
C GLU A 26 1.28 -9.57 -10.06
N SER A 27 0.64 -10.74 -10.14
CA SER A 27 -0.06 -11.18 -11.35
C SER A 27 -1.25 -10.30 -11.73
N GLU A 28 -1.86 -9.63 -10.75
CA GLU A 28 -3.05 -8.77 -10.91
C GLU A 28 -2.67 -7.28 -10.94
N LEU A 29 -1.57 -6.89 -10.28
CA LEU A 29 -1.10 -5.51 -10.11
C LEU A 29 0.23 -5.29 -10.85
N LYS A 30 0.23 -5.51 -12.17
CA LYS A 30 1.41 -5.35 -13.01
C LYS A 30 1.80 -3.88 -13.21
N PRO A 31 3.08 -3.57 -13.53
CA PRO A 31 3.48 -2.23 -13.94
C PRO A 31 2.56 -1.66 -15.04
N GLY A 32 2.11 -0.42 -14.88
CA GLY A 32 1.16 0.23 -15.79
C GLY A 32 -0.32 -0.02 -15.48
N THR A 33 -0.64 -0.87 -14.50
CA THR A 33 -2.03 -1.06 -14.04
C THR A 33 -2.50 0.16 -13.24
N VAL A 34 -3.60 0.78 -13.65
CA VAL A 34 -4.23 1.87 -12.89
C VAL A 34 -5.26 1.28 -11.95
N VAL A 35 -5.15 1.59 -10.66
CA VAL A 35 -6.07 1.09 -9.62
C VAL A 35 -6.66 2.23 -8.80
N LYS A 36 -7.89 2.05 -8.35
CA LYS A 36 -8.49 2.91 -7.31
C LYS A 36 -7.98 2.44 -5.95
N MET A 37 -7.36 3.35 -5.20
CA MET A 37 -6.92 3.09 -3.83
C MET A 37 -7.86 3.77 -2.84
N THR A 38 -8.22 3.05 -1.78
CA THR A 38 -8.89 3.60 -0.59
C THR A 38 -7.96 3.35 0.59
N LEU A 39 -7.61 4.41 1.32
CA LEU A 39 -6.67 4.37 2.42
C LEU A 39 -7.39 4.81 3.69
N ASP A 40 -7.47 3.90 4.66
CA ASP A 40 -7.95 4.20 6.01
C ASP A 40 -6.75 4.17 6.96
N VAL A 41 -6.48 5.28 7.64
CA VAL A 41 -5.36 5.36 8.61
C VAL A 41 -5.78 4.61 9.87
N VAL A 42 -5.21 3.43 10.07
CA VAL A 42 -5.55 2.55 11.21
C VAL A 42 -4.75 2.90 12.47
N LYS A 43 -3.50 3.38 12.30
CA LYS A 43 -2.62 3.80 13.40
C LYS A 43 -1.50 4.68 12.87
N GLU A 44 -1.22 5.80 13.52
CA GLU A 44 -0.01 6.59 13.29
C GLU A 44 1.13 6.02 14.13
N VAL A 45 2.29 5.83 13.51
CA VAL A 45 3.50 5.40 14.23
C VAL A 45 4.32 6.66 14.46
N GLY A 46 4.08 7.33 15.59
CA GLY A 46 4.76 8.59 15.94
C GLY A 46 4.14 9.45 17.06
N GLU A 47 3.07 9.02 17.74
CA GLU A 47 2.48 9.76 18.89
C GLU A 47 2.62 9.02 20.23
N ASP A 48 3.67 8.22 20.38
CA ASP A 48 4.15 7.79 21.70
C ASP A 48 5.69 7.91 21.66
N GLU A 49 6.18 8.96 22.35
CA GLU A 49 7.55 9.53 22.45
C GLU A 49 7.92 10.68 21.49
#